data_AF-A0A1I3D334-F1
#
_entry.id   AF-A0A1I3D334-F1
#
_cell.length_a   1.000
_cell.length_b   1.000
_cell.length_c   1.000
_cell.angle_alpha   90.00
_cell.angle_beta   90.00
_cell.angle_gamma   90.00
#
_symmetry.space_group_name_H-M   'P 1'
#
loop_
_entity.id
_entity.type
_entity.pdbx_description
1 polymer ?
#
loop_
_entity_poly.entity_id
_entity_poly.type
_entity_poly.pdbx_seq_one_letter_code
_entity_poly.pdbx_strand_id
1 'polypeptide(L)'
;MRLLVFSLLLAAGPALAQDGPQYDAEGFAKCVADAEADLNAEAALRTCIGQASTLCMATPGGDTTVGMVQCLDHEAQDWDKQLNRQYDRALKAAKAADAELAALGSAAEPAAPALQQAQRDWLAFRDSSCRYESLRYQGGTLGGPAAQDCVLQLTAQQALRLRNIAESME
;
A
#
# COMPACT_ATOMS: atom_id res chain seq x y z
N MET A 1 -72.47 0.41 0.38
CA MET A 1 -71.14 0.02 -0.14
C MET A 1 -70.21 1.24 -0.06
N ARG A 2 -69.35 1.31 0.96
CA ARG A 2 -68.24 2.28 1.03
C ARG A 2 -66.95 1.46 0.99
N LEU A 3 -66.24 1.54 -0.12
CA LEU A 3 -64.94 0.90 -0.31
C LEU A 3 -63.90 1.71 0.47
N LEU A 4 -63.36 1.12 1.54
CA LEU A 4 -62.19 1.64 2.25
C LEU A 4 -60.94 1.13 1.53
N VAL A 5 -60.25 2.04 0.83
CA VAL A 5 -58.95 1.78 0.21
C VAL A 5 -57.88 1.91 1.29
N PHE A 6 -57.32 0.78 1.72
CA PHE A 6 -56.16 0.74 2.61
C PHE A 6 -54.89 0.93 1.78
N SER A 7 -54.31 2.12 1.84
CA SER A 7 -53.00 2.40 1.25
C SER A 7 -51.90 1.72 2.05
N LEU A 8 -51.25 0.73 1.45
CA LEU A 8 -50.08 0.04 1.98
C LEU A 8 -48.85 0.95 1.85
N LEU A 9 -48.43 1.58 2.95
CA LEU A 9 -47.15 2.29 3.03
C LEU A 9 -46.02 1.27 3.16
N LEU A 10 -45.29 1.01 2.08
CA LEU A 10 -44.02 0.29 2.12
C LEU A 10 -42.97 1.17 2.82
N ALA A 11 -42.61 0.82 4.05
CA ALA A 11 -41.47 1.41 4.74
C ALA A 11 -40.18 0.94 4.06
N ALA A 12 -39.52 1.83 3.32
CA ALA A 12 -38.14 1.63 2.89
C ALA A 12 -37.25 1.63 4.15
N GLY A 13 -36.87 0.44 4.62
CA GLY A 13 -35.90 0.31 5.71
C GLY A 13 -34.53 0.87 5.27
N PRO A 14 -33.75 1.45 6.20
CA PRO A 14 -32.40 1.89 5.89
C PRO A 14 -31.58 0.67 5.44
N ALA A 15 -30.91 0.79 4.30
CA ALA A 15 -29.88 -0.17 3.91
C ALA A 15 -28.78 -0.12 4.98
N LEU A 16 -28.70 -1.15 5.82
CA LEU A 16 -27.53 -1.34 6.68
C LEU A 16 -26.34 -1.54 5.74
N ALA A 17 -25.44 -0.57 5.69
CA ALA A 17 -24.10 -0.80 5.18
C ALA A 17 -23.55 -1.99 5.99
N GLN A 18 -23.16 -3.07 5.33
CA GLN A 18 -22.46 -4.15 6.01
C GLN A 18 -21.21 -3.52 6.61
N ASP A 19 -21.10 -3.53 7.94
CA ASP A 19 -19.91 -3.04 8.64
C ASP A 19 -18.71 -3.82 8.07
N GLY A 20 -17.85 -3.12 7.32
CA GLY A 20 -16.67 -3.71 6.71
C GLY A 20 -15.67 -4.18 7.76
N PRO A 21 -14.60 -4.86 7.32
CA PRO A 21 -13.55 -5.28 8.25
C PRO A 21 -12.93 -4.08 8.96
N GLN A 22 -12.48 -4.31 10.19
CA GLN A 22 -11.88 -3.27 11.01
C GLN A 22 -10.37 -3.28 10.82
N TYR A 23 -9.84 -2.24 10.18
CA TYR A 23 -8.41 -2.05 9.97
C TYR A 23 -7.80 -1.16 11.07
N ASP A 24 -6.69 -1.61 11.67
CA ASP A 24 -5.97 -0.87 12.72
C ASP A 24 -4.72 -0.17 12.15
N ALA A 25 -4.90 1.09 11.74
CA ALA A 25 -3.81 1.93 11.23
C ALA A 25 -2.81 2.33 12.34
N GLU A 26 -3.26 2.40 13.60
CA GLU A 26 -2.38 2.71 14.73
C GLU A 26 -1.44 1.54 15.01
N GLY A 27 -1.95 0.31 14.95
CA GLY A 27 -1.16 -0.93 15.03
C GLY A 27 -0.11 -1.02 13.93
N PHE A 28 -0.45 -0.66 12.68
CA PHE A 28 0.53 -0.55 11.60
C PHE A 28 1.64 0.47 11.93
N ALA A 29 1.26 1.69 12.31
CA ALA A 29 2.20 2.75 12.62
C ALA A 29 3.12 2.36 13.78
N LYS A 30 2.57 1.67 14.80
CA LYS A 30 3.34 1.13 15.91
C LYS A 30 4.35 0.07 15.46
N CYS A 31 3.96 -0.87 14.59
CA CYS A 31 4.89 -1.87 14.08
C CYS A 31 6.08 -1.21 13.40
N VAL A 32 5.83 -0.25 12.50
CA VAL A 32 6.89 0.47 11.79
C VAL A 32 7.80 1.21 12.76
N ALA A 33 7.24 1.93 13.75
CA ALA A 33 8.03 2.68 14.73
C ALA A 33 8.90 1.77 15.62
N ASP A 34 8.35 0.66 16.11
CA ASP A 34 9.09 -0.31 16.90
C ASP A 34 10.20 -0.98 16.07
N ALA A 35 9.91 -1.29 14.80
CA ALA A 35 10.87 -1.88 13.87
C ALA A 35 12.02 -0.93 13.50
N GLU A 36 11.74 0.37 13.31
CA GLU A 36 12.77 1.39 13.07
C GLU A 36 13.73 1.56 14.27
N ALA A 37 13.28 1.25 15.49
CA ALA A 37 14.11 1.26 16.70
C ALA A 37 14.92 -0.02 16.94
N ASP A 38 14.72 -1.06 16.13
CA ASP A 38 15.42 -2.33 16.26
C ASP A 38 16.88 -2.24 15.77
N LEU A 39 17.76 -3.06 16.36
CA LEU A 39 19.18 -3.13 15.97
C LEU A 39 19.38 -3.57 14.51
N ASN A 40 18.43 -4.33 13.97
CA ASN A 40 18.34 -4.71 12.57
C ASN A 40 17.01 -4.22 11.97
N ALA A 41 16.85 -2.89 11.91
CA ALA A 41 15.65 -2.23 11.40
C ALA A 41 15.22 -2.74 10.02
N GLU A 42 16.17 -3.09 9.14
CA GLU A 42 15.82 -3.63 7.82
C GLU A 42 15.09 -4.98 7.92
N ALA A 43 15.58 -5.91 8.75
CA ALA A 43 14.91 -7.19 8.95
C ALA A 43 13.59 -7.01 9.71
N ALA A 44 13.57 -6.16 10.74
CA ALA A 44 12.38 -5.89 11.54
C ALA A 44 11.26 -5.25 10.72
N LEU A 45 11.56 -4.29 9.84
CA LEU A 45 10.53 -3.65 9.02
C LEU A 45 9.87 -4.62 8.04
N ARG A 46 10.60 -5.66 7.58
CA ARG A 46 10.00 -6.71 6.74
C ARG A 46 8.97 -7.54 7.49
N THR A 47 9.04 -7.64 8.83
CA THR A 47 8.04 -8.40 9.59
C THR A 47 6.71 -7.65 9.73
N CYS A 48 6.69 -6.33 9.51
CA CYS A 48 5.46 -5.54 9.51
C CYS A 48 4.60 -5.77 8.25
N ILE A 49 5.18 -6.27 7.15
CA ILE A 49 4.48 -6.44 5.88
C ILE A 49 3.42 -7.54 6.01
N GLY A 50 2.16 -7.16 5.82
CA GLY A 50 0.99 -8.04 5.91
C GLY A 50 0.48 -8.26 7.33
N GLN A 51 1.09 -7.67 8.35
CA GLN A 51 0.66 -7.87 9.74
C GLN A 51 -0.70 -7.22 10.00
N ALA A 52 -0.88 -5.97 9.57
CA ALA A 52 -2.13 -5.23 9.80
C ALA A 52 -3.28 -5.80 8.96
N SER A 53 -3.03 -6.20 7.72
CA SER A 53 -4.01 -6.85 6.86
C SER A 53 -4.42 -8.21 7.41
N THR A 54 -3.47 -8.99 7.96
CA THR A 54 -3.78 -10.28 8.61
C THR A 54 -4.67 -10.10 9.82
N LEU A 55 -4.38 -9.11 10.69
CA LEU A 55 -5.22 -8.79 11.84
C LEU A 55 -6.61 -8.31 11.41
N CYS A 56 -6.67 -7.46 10.38
CA CYS A 56 -7.91 -6.98 9.79
C CYS A 56 -8.78 -8.13 9.24
N MET A 57 -8.18 -9.11 8.56
CA MET A 57 -8.90 -10.28 8.04
C MET A 57 -9.48 -11.18 9.14
N ALA A 58 -8.94 -11.12 10.36
CA ALA A 58 -9.47 -11.85 11.51
C ALA A 58 -10.71 -11.17 12.15
N THR A 59 -11.06 -9.97 11.70
CA THR A 59 -12.26 -9.24 12.17
C THR A 59 -13.51 -9.65 11.39
N PRO A 60 -14.72 -9.43 11.94
CA PRO A 60 -15.96 -9.73 11.21
C PRO A 60 -15.99 -9.08 9.81
N GLY A 61 -16.28 -9.88 8.78
CA GLY A 61 -16.32 -9.44 7.39
C GLY A 61 -14.97 -9.46 6.67
N GLY A 62 -13.85 -9.53 7.39
CA GLY A 62 -12.48 -9.54 6.84
C GLY A 62 -12.07 -10.85 6.16
N ASP A 63 -12.73 -11.94 6.51
CA ASP A 63 -12.51 -13.28 5.94
C ASP A 63 -13.24 -13.49 4.60
N THR A 64 -14.14 -12.57 4.22
CA THR A 64 -14.77 -12.56 2.91
C THR A 64 -13.77 -12.13 1.83
N THR A 65 -13.95 -12.56 0.57
CA THR A 65 -13.08 -12.11 -0.53
C THR A 65 -13.04 -10.57 -0.66
N VAL A 66 -14.17 -9.90 -0.44
CA VAL A 66 -14.24 -8.43 -0.50
C VAL A 66 -13.51 -7.81 0.70
N GLY A 67 -13.72 -8.36 1.90
CA GLY A 67 -13.01 -7.92 3.11
C GLY A 67 -11.51 -8.10 3.03
N MET A 68 -11.04 -9.23 2.47
CA MET A 68 -9.63 -9.47 2.22
C MET A 68 -9.02 -8.38 1.33
N VAL A 69 -9.67 -8.03 0.22
CA VAL A 69 -9.23 -6.93 -0.66
C VAL A 69 -9.16 -5.62 0.10
N GLN A 70 -10.19 -5.29 0.91
CA GLN A 70 -10.22 -4.07 1.71
C GLN A 70 -9.07 -4.02 2.73
N CYS A 71 -8.84 -5.10 3.47
CA CYS A 71 -7.75 -5.19 4.45
C CYS A 71 -6.36 -5.04 3.79
N LEU A 72 -6.14 -5.69 2.65
CA LEU A 72 -4.88 -5.59 1.90
C LEU A 72 -4.69 -4.18 1.31
N ASP A 73 -5.77 -3.56 0.82
CA ASP A 73 -5.74 -2.19 0.30
C ASP A 73 -5.43 -1.16 1.37
N HIS A 74 -6.03 -1.26 2.55
CA HIS A 74 -5.71 -0.36 3.65
C HIS A 74 -4.23 -0.43 4.03
N GLU A 75 -3.66 -1.62 4.18
CA GLU A 75 -2.23 -1.73 4.48
C GLU A 75 -1.35 -1.28 3.31
N ALA A 76 -1.73 -1.59 2.06
CA ALA A 76 -1.00 -1.13 0.89
C ALA A 76 -0.96 0.41 0.81
N GLN A 77 -2.04 1.10 1.14
CA GLN A 77 -2.09 2.56 1.20
C GLN A 77 -1.17 3.12 2.29
N ASP A 78 -1.11 2.46 3.45
CA ASP A 78 -0.21 2.87 4.52
C ASP A 78 1.26 2.66 4.13
N TRP A 79 1.61 1.56 3.49
CA TRP A 79 2.92 1.37 2.87
C TRP A 79 3.21 2.36 1.74
N ASP A 80 2.20 2.77 0.96
CA ASP A 80 2.38 3.78 -0.10
C ASP A 80 2.69 5.17 0.48
N LYS A 81 2.11 5.52 1.64
CA LYS A 81 2.52 6.74 2.37
C LYS A 81 3.99 6.65 2.80
N GLN A 82 4.44 5.48 3.28
CA GLN A 82 5.85 5.24 3.61
C GLN A 82 6.71 5.39 2.35
N LEU A 83 6.33 4.75 1.25
CA LEU A 83 7.01 4.81 -0.05
C LEU A 83 7.21 6.25 -0.51
N ASN A 84 6.15 7.05 -0.57
CA ASN A 84 6.23 8.43 -1.05
C ASN A 84 7.10 9.29 -0.14
N ARG A 85 7.03 9.13 1.18
CA ARG A 85 7.94 9.82 2.12
C ARG A 85 9.41 9.52 1.82
N GLN A 86 9.75 8.24 1.61
CA GLN A 86 11.13 7.83 1.36
C GLN A 86 11.61 8.21 -0.04
N TYR A 87 10.71 8.15 -1.04
CA TYR A 87 10.99 8.66 -2.38
C TYR A 87 11.33 10.15 -2.36
N ASP A 88 10.57 10.97 -1.63
CA ASP A 88 10.83 12.40 -1.53
C ASP A 88 12.18 12.70 -0.86
N ARG A 89 12.53 11.95 0.20
CA ARG A 89 13.85 12.04 0.85
C ARG A 89 14.98 11.69 -0.13
N ALA A 90 14.89 10.53 -0.78
CA ALA A 90 15.89 10.07 -1.74
C ALA A 90 16.05 11.04 -2.92
N LEU A 91 14.94 11.53 -3.47
CA LEU A 91 14.95 12.47 -4.59
C LEU A 91 15.54 13.83 -4.19
N LYS A 92 15.25 14.31 -2.98
CA LYS A 92 15.85 15.55 -2.46
C LYS A 92 17.37 15.40 -2.32
N ALA A 93 17.84 14.29 -1.75
CA ALA A 93 19.26 14.01 -1.61
C ALA A 93 19.96 13.90 -2.97
N ALA A 94 19.37 13.19 -3.94
CA ALA A 94 19.91 13.07 -5.29
C ALA A 94 20.04 14.44 -5.98
N LYS A 95 19.02 15.30 -5.88
CA LYS A 95 19.09 16.66 -6.44
C LYS A 95 20.18 17.52 -5.80
N ALA A 96 20.40 17.37 -4.50
CA ALA A 96 21.47 18.10 -3.80
C ALA A 96 22.85 17.64 -4.30
N ALA A 97 23.09 16.33 -4.37
CA ALA A 97 24.33 15.76 -4.89
C ALA A 97 24.58 16.16 -6.36
N ASP A 98 23.55 16.13 -7.20
CA ASP A 98 23.64 16.57 -8.60
C ASP A 98 24.05 18.05 -8.70
N ALA A 99 23.49 18.91 -7.85
CA ALA A 99 23.83 20.34 -7.81
C ALA A 99 25.27 20.58 -7.35
N GLU A 100 25.76 19.83 -6.36
CA GLU A 100 27.14 19.90 -5.89
C GLU A 100 28.12 19.48 -6.98
N LEU A 101 27.87 18.36 -7.67
CA LEU A 101 28.69 17.89 -8.78
C LEU A 101 28.70 18.90 -9.93
N ALA A 102 27.56 19.49 -10.26
CA ALA A 102 27.47 20.52 -11.29
C ALA A 102 28.27 21.77 -10.91
N ALA A 103 28.23 22.21 -9.65
CA ALA A 103 29.01 23.34 -9.16
C ALA A 103 30.54 23.11 -9.23
N LEU A 104 30.98 21.85 -9.14
CA LEU A 104 32.37 21.44 -9.31
C LEU A 104 32.79 21.27 -10.78
N GLY A 105 31.88 21.52 -11.74
CA GLY A 105 32.15 21.33 -13.17
C GLY A 105 32.23 19.87 -13.59
N SER A 106 31.66 18.94 -12.80
CA SER A 106 31.62 17.53 -13.12
C SER A 106 30.79 17.27 -14.38
N ALA A 107 31.24 16.32 -15.20
CA ALA A 107 30.49 15.80 -16.36
C ALA A 107 29.68 14.52 -16.03
N ALA A 108 29.55 14.18 -14.73
CA ALA A 108 28.77 13.03 -14.30
C ALA A 108 27.29 13.17 -14.69
N GLU A 109 26.66 12.05 -15.01
CA GLU A 109 25.22 12.00 -15.29
C GLU A 109 24.42 12.33 -14.01
N PRO A 110 23.40 13.21 -14.07
CA PRO A 110 22.56 13.51 -12.92
C PRO A 110 21.76 12.29 -12.44
N ALA A 111 21.84 11.99 -11.15
CA ALA A 111 21.19 10.84 -10.53
C ALA A 111 19.68 11.05 -10.32
N ALA A 112 19.22 12.28 -10.06
CA ALA A 112 17.81 12.54 -9.77
C ALA A 112 16.87 12.17 -10.93
N PRO A 113 17.13 12.53 -12.20
CA PRO A 113 16.32 12.09 -13.33
C PRO A 113 16.26 10.56 -13.47
N ALA A 114 17.38 9.87 -13.23
CA ALA A 114 17.45 8.41 -13.27
C ALA A 114 16.60 7.76 -12.16
N LEU A 115 16.64 8.29 -10.93
CA LEU A 115 15.79 7.82 -9.84
C LEU A 115 14.30 8.02 -10.14
N GLN A 116 13.92 9.17 -10.70
CA GLN A 116 12.54 9.44 -11.10
C GLN A 116 12.06 8.45 -12.17
N GLN A 117 12.90 8.14 -13.17
CA GLN A 117 12.58 7.16 -14.19
C GLN A 117 12.45 5.76 -13.61
N ALA A 118 13.39 5.34 -12.76
CA ALA A 118 13.34 4.04 -12.08
C ALA A 118 12.05 3.87 -11.27
N GLN A 119 11.56 4.91 -10.61
CA GLN A 119 10.29 4.86 -9.87
C GLN A 119 9.08 4.71 -10.80
N ARG A 120 9.07 5.38 -11.96
CA ARG A 120 8.00 5.21 -12.98
C ARG A 120 8.00 3.79 -13.56
N ASP A 121 9.16 3.26 -13.88
CA ASP A 121 9.29 1.90 -14.41
C ASP A 121 8.87 0.86 -13.38
N TRP A 122 9.18 1.10 -12.10
CA TRP A 122 8.71 0.26 -10.99
C TRP A 122 7.17 0.24 -10.88
N LEU A 123 6.48 1.38 -11.08
CA LEU A 123 5.01 1.39 -11.09
C LEU A 123 4.45 0.49 -12.20
N ALA A 124 5.00 0.58 -13.41
CA ALA A 124 4.61 -0.29 -14.52
C ALA A 124 4.90 -1.78 -14.23
N PHE A 125 6.04 -2.07 -13.60
CA PHE A 125 6.38 -3.42 -13.15
C PHE A 125 5.39 -3.95 -12.10
N ARG A 126 5.05 -3.15 -11.09
CA ARG A 126 4.06 -3.51 -10.06
C ARG A 126 2.70 -3.82 -10.70
N ASP A 127 2.20 -2.91 -11.53
CA ASP A 127 0.86 -3.02 -12.09
C ASP A 127 0.73 -4.24 -13.02
N SER A 128 1.75 -4.50 -13.84
CA SER A 128 1.76 -5.67 -14.72
C SER A 128 1.95 -6.99 -13.96
N SER A 129 2.81 -7.00 -12.94
CA SER A 129 3.01 -8.16 -12.05
C SER A 129 1.73 -8.52 -11.30
N CYS A 130 1.10 -7.54 -10.65
CA CYS A 130 -0.08 -7.80 -9.83
C CYS A 130 -1.33 -8.10 -10.65
N ARG A 131 -1.43 -7.57 -11.87
CA ARG A 131 -2.43 -8.03 -12.83
C ARG A 131 -2.25 -9.52 -13.14
N TYR A 132 -1.02 -9.97 -13.38
CA TYR A 132 -0.75 -11.38 -13.65
C TYR A 132 -1.13 -12.27 -12.44
N GLU A 133 -0.89 -11.81 -11.21
CA GLU A 133 -1.30 -12.55 -10.00
C GLU A 133 -2.81 -12.81 -9.94
N SER A 134 -3.65 -11.84 -10.29
CA SER A 134 -5.09 -12.06 -10.43
C SER A 134 -5.42 -13.11 -11.50
N LEU A 135 -4.73 -13.06 -12.65
CA LEU A 135 -4.99 -13.93 -13.79
C LEU A 135 -4.69 -15.41 -13.52
N ARG A 136 -3.86 -15.71 -12.51
CA ARG A 136 -3.61 -17.09 -12.06
C ARG A 136 -4.85 -17.75 -11.45
N TYR A 137 -5.85 -16.96 -11.05
CA TYR A 137 -7.09 -17.40 -10.41
C TYR A 137 -8.34 -17.13 -11.28
N GLN A 138 -8.16 -17.07 -12.62
CA GLN A 138 -9.27 -16.86 -13.56
C GLN A 138 -10.42 -17.84 -13.33
N GLY A 139 -11.65 -17.31 -13.28
CA GLY A 139 -12.87 -18.09 -13.04
C GLY A 139 -13.23 -18.30 -11.57
N GLY A 140 -12.41 -17.82 -10.63
CA GLY A 140 -12.69 -17.83 -9.18
C GLY A 140 -12.72 -16.43 -8.56
N THR A 141 -13.05 -16.35 -7.27
CA THR A 141 -13.10 -15.08 -6.52
C THR A 141 -11.75 -14.66 -5.95
N LEU A 142 -10.77 -15.57 -5.88
CA LEU A 142 -9.44 -15.31 -5.30
C LEU A 142 -8.56 -14.35 -6.13
N GLY A 143 -8.95 -14.04 -7.37
CA GLY A 143 -8.17 -13.14 -8.22
C GLY A 143 -8.03 -11.73 -7.65
N GLY A 144 -9.04 -11.22 -6.93
CA GLY A 144 -8.97 -9.91 -6.28
C GLY A 144 -7.94 -9.87 -5.15
N PRO A 145 -8.08 -10.70 -4.10
CA PRO A 145 -7.11 -10.78 -3.02
C PRO A 145 -5.68 -11.07 -3.49
N ALA A 146 -5.50 -11.95 -4.49
CA ALA A 146 -4.17 -12.27 -5.02
C ALA A 146 -3.47 -11.05 -5.66
N ALA A 147 -4.18 -10.25 -6.46
CA ALA A 147 -3.62 -9.02 -6.99
C ALA A 147 -3.31 -8.01 -5.89
N GLN A 148 -4.19 -7.89 -4.89
CA GLN A 148 -4.02 -6.87 -3.85
C GLN A 148 -2.90 -7.21 -2.88
N ASP A 149 -2.70 -8.49 -2.56
CA ASP A 149 -1.54 -8.95 -1.78
C ASP A 149 -0.23 -8.66 -2.54
N CYS A 150 -0.19 -8.88 -3.84
CA CYS A 150 0.95 -8.46 -4.66
C CYS A 150 1.21 -6.95 -4.58
N VAL A 151 0.17 -6.12 -4.67
CA VAL A 151 0.30 -4.66 -4.56
C VAL A 151 0.88 -4.27 -3.21
N LEU A 152 0.37 -4.86 -2.12
CA LEU A 152 0.89 -4.67 -0.77
C LEU A 152 2.38 -5.03 -0.69
N GLN A 153 2.74 -6.27 -1.07
CA GLN A 153 4.10 -6.79 -0.97
C GLN A 153 5.09 -5.93 -1.74
N LEU A 154 4.80 -5.62 -3.01
CA LEU A 154 5.71 -4.84 -3.85
C LEU A 154 5.82 -3.40 -3.36
N THR A 155 4.72 -2.78 -2.92
CA THR A 155 4.72 -1.39 -2.42
C THR A 155 5.53 -1.29 -1.13
N ALA A 156 5.34 -2.22 -0.20
CA ALA A 156 6.13 -2.28 1.03
C ALA A 156 7.62 -2.46 0.73
N GLN A 157 7.98 -3.43 -0.12
CA GLN A 157 9.37 -3.69 -0.49
C GLN A 157 10.03 -2.46 -1.15
N GLN A 158 9.30 -1.74 -2.01
CA GLN A 158 9.80 -0.52 -2.62
C GLN A 158 9.98 0.60 -1.61
N ALA A 159 9.07 0.74 -0.63
CA ALA A 159 9.23 1.69 0.47
C ALA A 159 10.52 1.42 1.24
N LEU A 160 10.81 0.15 1.57
CA LEU A 160 12.05 -0.23 2.25
C LEU A 160 13.29 0.00 1.38
N ARG A 161 13.23 -0.30 0.07
CA ARG A 161 14.33 -0.01 -0.86
C ARG A 161 14.63 1.48 -0.93
N LEU A 162 13.61 2.33 -1.05
CA LEU A 162 13.76 3.78 -1.09
C LEU A 162 14.27 4.34 0.23
N ARG A 163 13.86 3.75 1.36
CA ARG A 163 14.41 4.10 2.68
C ARG A 163 15.93 3.86 2.72
N ASN A 164 16.39 2.68 2.31
CA ASN A 164 17.82 2.36 2.25
C ASN A 164 18.59 3.32 1.33
N ILE A 165 18.00 3.70 0.19
CA ILE A 165 18.59 4.71 -0.70
C ILE A 165 18.70 6.05 0.02
N ALA A 166 17.62 6.54 0.63
CA ALA A 166 17.60 7.81 1.35
C ALA A 166 18.62 7.85 2.49
N GLU A 167 18.71 6.78 3.29
CA GLU A 167 19.66 6.66 4.41
C GLU A 167 21.12 6.60 3.93
N SER A 168 21.40 5.98 2.78
CA SER A 168 22.77 5.91 2.24
C SER A 168 23.31 7.24 1.72
N MET A 169 22.45 8.26 1.60
CA MET A 169 22.78 9.59 1.07
C MET A 169 22.79 10.66 2.16
N GLU A 170 22.50 10.30 3.42
CA GLU A 170 22.61 11.15 4.61
C GLU A 170 23.98 10.99 5.28
#